data_AF-A0AB34K8E7-F1
#
_entry.id   AF-A0AB34K8E7-F1
#
_cell.length_a   1.000
_cell.length_b   1.000
_cell.length_c   1.000
_cell.angle_alpha   90.00
_cell.angle_beta   90.00
_cell.angle_gamma   90.00
#
_symmetry.space_group_name_H-M   'P 1'
#
loop_
_entity.id
_entity.type
_entity.pdbx_description
1 polymer ?
#
loop_
_entity_poly.entity_id
_entity_poly.type
_entity_poly.pdbx_seq_one_letter_code
_entity_poly.pdbx_strand_id
1 'polypeptide(L)'
;MAESGASVSDAELRLALLRGVVEDVQPIVAPAFDASMVGKHLEVLWKYFDHGTKEPHLIWASGRVVRVAVGLSDKRSSRACKILPGGALLWRVEAAGEQWLMLLPCVPLTIWN
;
A
#
# COMPACT_ATOMS: atom_id res chain seq x y z
N MET A 1 -4.92 -19.62 21.07
CA MET A 1 -5.74 -19.90 19.88
C MET A 1 -5.35 -18.84 18.86
N ALA A 2 -4.57 -19.19 17.85
CA ALA A 2 -4.16 -18.26 16.81
C ALA A 2 -5.29 -18.17 15.78
N GLU A 3 -5.89 -17.00 15.62
CA GLU A 3 -6.87 -16.75 14.57
C GLU A 3 -6.16 -16.86 13.21
N SER A 4 -6.46 -17.93 12.49
CA SER A 4 -6.15 -18.10 11.08
C SER A 4 -6.98 -17.09 10.29
N GLY A 5 -6.53 -15.83 10.21
CA GLY A 5 -7.08 -14.86 9.29
C GLY A 5 -6.88 -15.37 7.87
N ALA A 6 -7.97 -15.71 7.18
CA ALA A 6 -7.91 -16.15 5.79
C ALA A 6 -7.25 -15.04 4.95
N SER A 7 -6.07 -15.30 4.40
CA SER A 7 -5.46 -14.43 3.41
C SER A 7 -6.30 -14.49 2.13
N VAL A 8 -6.86 -13.35 1.73
CA VAL A 8 -7.56 -13.24 0.43
C VAL A 8 -6.58 -13.57 -0.68
N SER A 9 -7.00 -14.40 -1.64
CA SER A 9 -6.12 -14.79 -2.74
C SER A 9 -5.88 -13.64 -3.72
N ASP A 10 -4.73 -13.66 -4.41
CA ASP A 10 -4.40 -12.68 -5.46
C ASP A 10 -5.48 -12.58 -6.56
N ALA A 11 -6.15 -13.69 -6.86
CA ALA A 11 -7.21 -13.73 -7.87
C ALA A 11 -8.46 -12.95 -7.40
N GLU A 12 -8.84 -13.10 -6.13
CA GLU A 12 -9.98 -12.39 -5.53
C GLU A 12 -9.70 -10.89 -5.42
N LEU A 13 -8.50 -10.51 -4.98
CA LEU A 13 -8.05 -9.11 -4.94
C LEU A 13 -8.09 -8.45 -6.32
N ARG A 14 -7.57 -9.14 -7.34
CA ARG A 14 -7.62 -8.65 -8.73
C ARG A 14 -9.05 -8.45 -9.22
N LEU A 15 -9.93 -9.41 -8.95
CA LEU A 15 -11.33 -9.33 -9.36
C LEU A 15 -12.05 -8.17 -8.66
N ALA A 16 -11.84 -8.01 -7.35
CA ALA A 16 -12.43 -6.92 -6.58
C ALA A 16 -11.93 -5.55 -7.05
N LEU A 17 -10.63 -5.42 -7.34
CA LEU A 17 -10.03 -4.19 -7.87
C LEU A 17 -10.55 -3.84 -9.27
N LEU A 18 -10.73 -4.83 -10.15
CA LEU A 18 -11.33 -4.63 -11.47
C LEU A 18 -12.78 -4.13 -11.35
N ARG A 19 -13.54 -4.71 -10.43
CA ARG A 19 -14.94 -4.36 -10.14
C ARG A 19 -15.12 -3.09 -9.31
N GLY A 20 -14.06 -2.56 -8.70
CA GLY A 20 -14.14 -1.39 -7.83
C GLY A 20 -14.83 -1.66 -6.48
N VAL A 21 -14.72 -2.88 -5.98
CA VAL A 21 -15.27 -3.34 -4.68
C VAL A 21 -14.15 -3.84 -3.77
N VAL A 22 -12.98 -3.20 -3.86
CA VAL A 22 -11.78 -3.73 -3.22
C VAL A 22 -11.88 -3.66 -1.70
N GLU A 23 -12.65 -2.70 -1.19
CA GLU A 23 -12.98 -2.51 0.21
C GLU A 23 -13.69 -3.73 0.81
N ASP A 24 -14.49 -4.46 0.01
CA ASP A 24 -15.25 -5.63 0.46
C ASP A 24 -14.37 -6.86 0.74
N VAL A 25 -13.15 -6.86 0.21
CA VAL A 25 -12.18 -7.96 0.35
C VAL A 25 -10.98 -7.57 1.19
N GLN A 26 -10.97 -6.39 1.81
CA GLN A 26 -9.88 -6.03 2.74
C GLN A 26 -10.07 -6.74 4.08
N PRO A 27 -8.97 -7.07 4.78
CA PRO A 27 -9.07 -7.52 6.16
C PRO A 27 -9.80 -6.46 6.99
N ILE A 28 -10.75 -6.92 7.82
CA ILE A 28 -11.59 -6.07 8.69
C ILE A 28 -10.75 -5.15 9.58
N VAL A 29 -9.57 -5.64 9.99
CA VAL A 29 -8.59 -4.88 10.76
C VAL A 29 -7.37 -4.66 9.89
N ALA A 30 -7.15 -3.41 9.49
CA ALA A 30 -5.91 -3.02 8.83
C ALA A 30 -4.73 -3.21 9.80
N PRO A 31 -3.56 -3.68 9.33
CA PRO A 31 -2.37 -3.71 10.16
C PRO A 31 -2.01 -2.28 10.61
N ALA A 32 -1.47 -2.17 11.82
CA ALA A 32 -0.97 -0.88 12.30
C ALA A 32 0.21 -0.44 11.42
N PHE A 33 0.06 0.68 10.72
CA PHE A 33 1.15 1.31 9.99
C PHE A 33 2.06 2.03 10.99
N ASP A 34 2.88 1.26 11.70
CA ASP A 34 3.81 1.73 12.72
C ASP A 34 5.25 1.27 12.46
N ALA A 35 6.17 1.56 13.39
CA ALA A 35 7.58 1.24 13.24
C ALA A 35 7.86 -0.28 13.05
N SER A 36 6.94 -1.16 13.42
CA SER A 36 7.07 -2.62 13.18
C SER A 36 7.00 -2.99 11.71
N MET A 37 6.55 -2.08 10.85
CA MET A 37 6.52 -2.29 9.39
C MET A 37 7.89 -2.11 8.75
N VAL A 38 8.83 -1.43 9.40
CA VAL A 38 10.16 -1.16 8.83
C VAL A 38 10.90 -2.47 8.56
N GLY A 39 11.41 -2.63 7.35
CA GLY A 39 12.11 -3.81 6.87
C GLY A 39 11.22 -4.86 6.20
N LYS A 40 9.89 -4.79 6.40
CA LYS A 40 8.94 -5.73 5.78
C LYS A 40 8.80 -5.48 4.28
N HIS A 41 8.42 -6.54 3.57
CA HIS A 41 8.10 -6.48 2.16
C HIS A 41 6.66 -5.96 1.97
N LEU A 42 6.51 -5.01 1.06
CA LEU A 42 5.24 -4.40 0.72
C LEU A 42 5.01 -4.57 -0.78
N GLU A 43 3.88 -5.18 -1.12
CA GLU A 43 3.40 -5.32 -2.48
C GLU A 43 2.14 -4.47 -2.66
N VAL A 44 2.18 -3.58 -3.65
CA VAL A 44 1.07 -2.69 -3.95
C VAL A 44 0.56 -3.00 -5.35
N LEU A 45 -0.72 -3.35 -5.44
CA LEU A 45 -1.40 -3.57 -6.71
C LEU A 45 -2.01 -2.26 -7.20
N TRP A 46 -1.45 -1.72 -8.27
CA TRP A 46 -1.92 -0.48 -8.89
C TRP A 46 -2.85 -0.79 -10.06
N LYS A 47 -4.06 -0.23 -10.03
CA LYS A 47 -4.95 -0.17 -11.19
C LYS A 47 -4.71 1.14 -11.93
N TYR A 48 -4.45 1.07 -13.22
CA TYR A 48 -4.45 2.21 -14.11
C TYR A 48 -5.27 1.90 -15.35
N PHE A 49 -5.64 2.94 -16.10
CA PHE A 49 -6.39 2.79 -17.34
C PHE A 49 -5.48 3.20 -18.48
N ASP A 50 -5.43 2.38 -19.54
CA ASP A 50 -4.75 2.78 -20.76
C ASP A 50 -5.40 4.06 -21.31
N HIS A 51 -4.59 5.02 -21.73
CA HIS A 51 -5.10 6.32 -22.14
C HIS A 51 -5.94 6.24 -23.42
N GLY A 52 -5.58 5.34 -24.34
CA GLY A 52 -6.21 5.16 -25.65
C GLY A 52 -7.39 4.19 -25.62
N THR A 53 -7.24 3.02 -25.00
CA THR A 53 -8.29 1.99 -24.99
C THR A 53 -9.26 2.11 -23.80
N LYS A 54 -8.89 2.87 -22.76
CA LYS A 54 -9.60 2.93 -21.46
C LYS A 54 -9.72 1.57 -20.78
N GLU A 55 -8.94 0.58 -21.19
CA GLU A 55 -8.92 -0.73 -20.57
C GLU A 55 -8.17 -0.67 -19.23
N PRO A 56 -8.68 -1.32 -18.17
CA PRO A 56 -8.01 -1.37 -16.89
C PRO A 56 -6.85 -2.36 -16.93
N HIS A 57 -5.67 -1.90 -16.52
CA HIS A 57 -4.49 -2.71 -16.33
C HIS A 57 -4.06 -2.71 -14.87
N LEU A 58 -3.53 -3.85 -14.43
CA LEU A 58 -3.07 -4.06 -13.07
C LEU A 58 -1.55 -4.30 -13.09
N ILE A 59 -0.82 -3.56 -12.27
CA ILE A 59 0.64 -3.75 -12.09
C ILE A 59 0.90 -4.00 -10.61
N TRP A 60 1.64 -5.06 -10.32
CA TRP A 60 2.27 -5.27 -9.03
C TRP A 60 3.55 -4.46 -8.97
N ALA A 61 3.68 -3.66 -7.93
CA ALA A 61 4.94 -3.03 -7.58
C ALA A 61 5.33 -3.53 -6.19
N SER A 62 6.55 -4.06 -6.09
CA SER A 62 7.10 -4.66 -4.89
C SER A 62 8.26 -3.83 -4.37
N GLY A 63 8.44 -3.81 -3.04
CA GLY A 63 9.53 -3.09 -2.42
C GLY A 63 9.52 -3.23 -0.90
N ARG A 64 10.42 -2.51 -0.23
CA ARG A 64 10.56 -2.61 1.24
C ARG A 64 10.19 -1.32 1.94
N VAL A 65 9.60 -1.44 3.12
CA VAL A 65 9.33 -0.28 3.98
C VAL A 65 10.64 0.14 4.64
N VAL A 66 11.07 1.37 4.40
CA VAL A 66 12.30 1.96 4.94
C VAL A 66 12.03 2.74 6.22
N ARG A 67 10.88 3.42 6.28
CA ARG A 67 10.50 4.27 7.40
C ARG A 67 8.99 4.40 7.45
N VAL A 68 8.46 4.68 8.64
CA VAL A 68 7.08 5.11 8.83
C VAL A 68 7.07 6.52 9.40
N ALA A 69 6.24 7.39 8.83
CA ALA A 69 6.11 8.76 9.26
C ALA A 69 5.43 8.82 10.64
N VAL A 70 5.93 9.69 11.51
CA VAL A 70 5.40 9.86 12.87
C VAL A 70 4.37 10.97 13.00
N GLY A 71 4.11 11.73 11.93
CA GLY A 71 3.14 12.83 11.96
C GLY A 71 3.69 14.17 12.46
N LEU A 72 4.99 14.25 12.74
CA LEU A 72 5.60 15.42 13.41
C LEU A 72 6.67 16.14 12.59
N SER A 73 7.45 15.40 11.80
CA SER A 73 8.63 15.96 11.11
C SER A 73 8.79 15.47 9.67
N ASP A 74 8.25 14.30 9.33
CA ASP A 74 8.39 13.72 8.00
C ASP A 74 7.64 14.53 6.95
N LYS A 75 8.29 14.75 5.80
CA LYS A 75 7.77 15.53 4.68
C LYS A 75 7.99 14.76 3.39
N ARG A 76 7.06 14.89 2.43
CA ARG A 76 7.14 14.20 1.14
C ARG A 76 8.38 14.62 0.32
N SER A 77 8.80 15.87 0.45
CA SER A 77 10.02 16.40 -0.15
C SER A 77 10.58 17.52 0.71
N SER A 78 11.84 17.90 0.47
CA SER A 78 12.49 19.03 1.16
C SER A 78 11.76 20.36 0.93
N ARG A 79 11.07 20.51 -0.20
CA ARG A 79 10.27 21.69 -0.55
C ARG A 79 8.83 21.62 -0.04
N ALA A 80 8.38 20.50 0.51
CA ALA A 80 7.02 20.35 1.00
C ALA A 80 6.83 21.10 2.33
N CYS A 81 5.88 22.03 2.38
CA CYS A 81 5.54 22.75 3.61
C CYS A 81 4.63 21.94 4.55
N LYS A 82 4.05 20.83 4.09
CA LYS A 82 3.09 20.02 4.85
C LYS A 82 3.74 18.75 5.39
N ILE A 83 3.57 18.53 6.69
CA ILE A 83 3.98 17.30 7.39
C ILE A 83 3.10 16.14 6.94
N LEU A 84 3.71 14.97 6.73
CA LEU A 84 3.01 13.74 6.41
C LEU A 84 2.22 13.24 7.62
N PRO A 85 1.02 12.69 7.43
CA PRO A 85 0.28 12.08 8.53
C PRO A 85 1.07 10.91 9.14
N GLY A 86 0.85 10.66 10.44
CA GLY A 86 1.36 9.46 11.09
C GLY A 86 0.88 8.20 10.36
N GLY A 87 1.79 7.26 10.12
CA GLY A 87 1.50 6.01 9.40
C GLY A 87 1.75 6.04 7.89
N ALA A 88 2.19 7.18 7.31
CA ALA A 88 2.67 7.16 5.92
C ALA A 88 3.96 6.30 5.82
N LEU A 89 4.07 5.46 4.80
CA LEU A 89 5.21 4.55 4.63
C LEU A 89 6.19 5.11 3.61
N LEU A 90 7.46 5.25 3.98
CA LEU A 90 8.53 5.42 3.01
C LEU A 90 8.86 4.05 2.43
N TRP A 91 8.51 3.85 1.17
CA TRP A 91 8.63 2.60 0.47
C TRP A 91 9.72 2.70 -0.58
N ARG A 92 10.70 1.79 -0.54
CA ARG A 92 11.76 1.69 -1.55
C ARG A 92 11.41 0.61 -2.55
N VAL A 93 11.05 1.03 -3.75
CA VAL A 93 10.77 0.17 -4.90
C VAL A 93 12.08 -0.10 -5.62
N GLU A 94 12.34 -1.35 -5.97
CA GLU A 94 13.59 -1.75 -6.63
C GLU A 94 13.86 -0.98 -7.93
N ALA A 95 12.80 -0.68 -8.70
CA ALA A 95 12.90 0.01 -9.99
C ALA A 95 12.74 1.55 -9.93
N ALA A 96 12.15 2.10 -8.86
CA ALA A 96 11.75 3.51 -8.81
C ALA A 96 12.37 4.31 -7.65
N GLY A 97 13.15 3.66 -6.78
CA GLY A 97 13.75 4.30 -5.62
C GLY A 97 12.76 4.51 -4.49
N GLU A 98 12.98 5.54 -3.68
CA GLU A 98 12.17 5.80 -2.48
C GLU A 98 10.98 6.71 -2.76
N GLN A 99 9.81 6.27 -2.30
CA GLN A 99 8.58 7.03 -2.41
C GLN A 99 7.74 6.92 -1.15
N TRP A 100 7.21 8.05 -0.69
CA TRP A 100 6.21 8.08 0.37
C TRP A 100 4.85 7.60 -0.15
N LEU A 101 4.29 6.60 0.52
CA LEU A 101 2.95 6.09 0.35
C LEU A 101 2.07 6.55 1.52
N MET A 102 0.94 7.16 1.19
CA MET A 102 -0.11 7.46 2.16
C MET A 102 -1.21 6.43 1.95
N LEU A 103 -1.21 5.44 2.81
CA LEU A 103 -2.15 4.34 2.76
C LEU A 103 -3.31 4.73 3.65
N LEU A 104 -4.38 5.22 3.03
CA LEU A 104 -5.64 5.38 3.74
C LEU A 104 -6.13 3.99 4.14
N PRO A 105 -6.88 3.84 5.25
CA PRO A 105 -7.41 2.55 5.72
C PRO A 105 -8.33 1.80 4.73
N CYS A 106 -8.46 2.27 3.49
CA CYS A 106 -9.23 1.70 2.40
C CYS A 106 -8.37 1.37 1.15
N VAL A 107 -7.04 1.54 1.19
CA VAL A 107 -6.16 1.20 0.05
C VAL A 107 -5.78 -0.29 0.11
N PRO A 108 -5.98 -1.06 -0.97
CA PRO A 108 -5.66 -2.49 -0.98
C PRO A 108 -4.16 -2.72 -0.85
N LEU A 109 -3.76 -3.44 0.20
CA LEU A 109 -2.38 -3.78 0.47
C LEU A 109 -2.29 -5.22 0.90
N THR A 110 -1.42 -5.97 0.23
CA THR A 110 -1.01 -7.29 0.67
C THR A 110 0.37 -7.15 1.30
N ILE A 111 0.47 -7.44 2.59
CA ILE A 111 1.72 -7.38 3.35
C ILE A 111 2.16 -8.81 3.67
N TRP A 112 3.36 -9.17 3.23
CA TRP A 112 3.96 -10.46 3.52
C TRP A 112 5.08 -10.30 4.56
N ASN A 113 5.36 -11.36 5.30
CA ASN A 113 6.36 -11.40 6.38
C ASN A 113 7.77 -11.68 5.85
#